data_AF-A0A7S2J3D6-F1
#
_entry.id   AF-A0A7S2J3D6-F1
#
_cell.length_a   1.000
_cell.length_b   1.000
_cell.length_c   1.000
_cell.angle_alpha   90.00
_cell.angle_beta   90.00
_cell.angle_gamma   90.00
#
_symmetry.space_group_name_H-M   'P 1'
#
loop_
_entity.id
_entity.type
_entity.pdbx_description
1 polymer ?
#
loop_
_entity_poly.entity_id
_entity_poly.type
_entity_poly.pdbx_seq_one_letter_code
_entity_poly.pdbx_strand_id
1 'polypeptide(L)'
;AHQSRSYIAAMNSARAPPLPKTSHLQPTLQAIFSHSPSSTTSGSSSSDLPTVHLVQPACASTLDALMKSNPLPETHIHAIFCQIAHALQCVHEQYFFHGAVLTASVLMRDEGSATRMPHAVLDHIHACKR
;
A
#
# COMPACT_ATOMS: atom_id res chain seq x y z
N ALA A 1 -1.28 10.38 7.22
CA ALA A 1 -2.47 11.25 7.19
C ALA A 1 -3.33 11.08 5.93
N HIS A 2 -2.77 11.13 4.71
CA HIS A 2 -3.55 10.99 3.47
C HIS A 2 -4.12 9.57 3.27
N GLN A 3 -3.32 8.54 3.60
CA GLN A 3 -3.68 7.11 3.50
C GLN A 3 -4.88 6.73 4.39
N SER A 4 -4.92 7.24 5.62
CA SER A 4 -6.01 7.07 6.59
C SER A 4 -7.35 7.61 6.07
N ARG A 5 -7.33 8.76 5.38
CA ARG A 5 -8.55 9.41 4.85
C ARG A 5 -9.18 8.63 3.70
N SER A 6 -8.36 8.06 2.81
CA SER A 6 -8.86 7.23 1.70
C SER A 6 -9.47 5.91 2.17
N TYR A 7 -8.88 5.29 3.21
CA TYR A 7 -9.45 4.09 3.83
C TYR A 7 -10.80 4.37 4.50
N ILE A 8 -10.91 5.44 5.27
CA ILE A 8 -12.17 5.87 5.90
C ILE A 8 -13.24 6.14 4.83
N ALA A 9 -12.88 6.82 3.73
CA ALA A 9 -13.80 7.07 2.62
C ALA A 9 -14.30 5.78 1.96
N ALA A 10 -13.43 4.78 1.80
CA ALA A 10 -13.80 3.47 1.25
C ALA A 10 -14.73 2.70 2.21
N MET A 11 -14.40 2.64 3.51
CA MET A 11 -15.23 2.02 4.55
C MET A 11 -16.63 2.65 4.63
N ASN A 12 -16.71 3.99 4.56
CA ASN A 12 -17.98 4.71 4.60
C ASN A 12 -18.84 4.51 3.34
N SER A 13 -18.25 4.08 2.22
CA SER A 13 -18.96 3.85 0.95
C SER A 13 -19.66 2.50 0.85
N ALA A 14 -19.66 1.69 1.92
CA ALA A 14 -20.18 0.31 1.96
C ALA A 14 -19.55 -0.65 0.93
N ARG A 15 -18.49 -0.23 0.24
CA ARG A 15 -17.71 -1.07 -0.68
C ARG A 15 -16.53 -1.65 0.11
N ALA A 16 -16.52 -2.96 0.29
CA ALA A 16 -15.39 -3.64 0.91
C ALA A 16 -14.09 -3.28 0.18
N PRO A 17 -12.99 -2.98 0.91
CA PRO A 17 -11.72 -2.71 0.26
C PRO A 17 -11.31 -3.93 -0.58
N PRO A 18 -10.66 -3.73 -1.74
CA PRO A 18 -10.15 -4.83 -2.55
C PRO A 18 -9.30 -5.74 -1.68
N LEU A 19 -9.62 -7.03 -1.70
CA LEU A 19 -8.81 -8.01 -1.01
C LEU A 19 -7.58 -8.32 -1.88
N PRO A 20 -6.39 -8.47 -1.27
CA PRO A 20 -5.20 -8.91 -1.97
C PRO A 20 -5.44 -10.33 -2.49
N LYS A 21 -5.64 -10.48 -3.80
CA LYS A 21 -5.77 -11.78 -4.46
C LYS A 21 -4.42 -12.39 -4.86
N THR A 22 -3.33 -11.65 -4.65
CA THR A 22 -1.97 -12.07 -5.01
C THR A 22 -0.99 -11.72 -3.91
N SER A 23 0.14 -12.44 -3.86
CA SER A 23 1.27 -12.15 -2.98
C SER A 23 2.00 -10.84 -3.33
N HIS A 24 1.80 -10.33 -4.55
CA HIS A 24 2.42 -9.11 -5.07
C HIS A 24 1.59 -7.85 -4.82
N LEU A 25 0.45 -8.00 -4.14
CA LEU A 25 -0.32 -6.88 -3.60
C LEU A 25 -0.13 -6.80 -2.10
N GLN A 26 0.10 -5.60 -1.59
CA GLN A 26 0.24 -5.43 -0.15
C GLN A 26 -1.12 -5.65 0.51
N PRO A 27 -1.23 -6.58 1.47
CA PRO A 27 -2.48 -6.77 2.17
C PRO A 27 -2.78 -5.53 3.02
N THR A 28 -4.01 -5.05 2.94
CA THR A 28 -4.52 -4.06 3.89
C THR A 28 -4.85 -4.81 5.18
N LEU A 29 -4.01 -4.68 6.22
CA LEU A 29 -4.29 -5.29 7.51
C LEU A 29 -5.21 -4.39 8.34
N GLN A 30 -5.66 -4.92 9.47
CA GLN A 30 -6.57 -4.30 10.43
C GLN A 30 -6.22 -2.81 10.68
N ALA A 31 -7.23 -1.95 10.56
CA ALA A 31 -7.12 -0.55 10.94
C ALA A 31 -7.30 -0.40 12.45
N ILE A 32 -6.39 0.32 13.10
CA ILE A 32 -6.54 0.71 14.50
C ILE A 32 -7.14 2.11 14.52
N PHE A 33 -8.30 2.24 15.17
CA PHE A 33 -9.01 3.50 15.35
C PHE A 33 -8.68 4.07 16.72
N SER A 34 -8.01 5.22 16.73
CA SER A 34 -7.72 5.97 17.95
C SER A 34 -8.74 7.10 18.06
N HIS A 35 -9.69 6.96 18.98
CA HIS A 35 -10.54 8.07 19.40
C HIS A 35 -9.82 8.82 20.52
N SER A 36 -9.58 10.12 20.34
CA SER A 36 -9.16 10.97 21.45
C SER A 36 -10.34 11.06 22.43
N PRO A 37 -10.20 10.65 23.70
CA PRO A 37 -11.26 10.90 24.68
C PRO A 37 -11.22 12.39 25.01
N SER A 38 -11.98 13.21 24.29
CA SER A 38 -12.24 14.60 24.70
C SER A 38 -13.16 14.57 25.91
N SER A 39 -12.56 14.50 27.10
CA SER A 39 -13.25 14.77 28.36
C SER A 39 -13.63 16.26 28.39
N THR A 40 -14.93 16.50 28.27
CA THR A 40 -15.70 17.62 28.83
C THR A 40 -15.42 19.07 28.39
N THR A 41 -16.54 19.68 27.98
CA THR A 41 -16.96 21.08 28.14
C THR A 41 -16.42 22.15 27.20
N SER A 42 -17.38 22.66 26.41
CA SER A 42 -17.50 24.01 25.85
C SER A 42 -16.46 24.45 24.81
N GLY A 43 -16.91 24.39 23.54
CA GLY A 43 -16.70 25.49 22.61
C GLY A 43 -15.37 25.53 21.86
N SER A 44 -15.09 24.56 21.00
CA SER A 44 -14.35 24.83 19.77
C SER A 44 -14.64 23.77 18.71
N SER A 45 -15.09 24.21 17.54
CA SER A 45 -15.38 23.40 16.36
C SER A 45 -14.10 22.90 15.66
N SER A 46 -13.26 22.13 16.34
CA SER A 46 -12.27 21.29 15.68
C SER A 46 -12.86 19.89 15.55
N SER A 47 -13.13 19.50 14.30
CA SER A 47 -13.54 18.14 13.96
C SER A 47 -12.48 17.16 14.46
N ASP A 48 -12.70 16.54 15.62
CA ASP A 48 -11.91 15.43 16.15
C ASP A 48 -12.15 14.22 15.25
N LEU A 49 -11.55 14.26 14.06
CA LEU A 49 -11.60 13.16 13.12
C LEU A 49 -10.87 11.96 13.74
N PRO A 50 -11.46 10.76 13.74
CA PRO A 50 -10.80 9.57 14.26
C PRO A 50 -9.47 9.36 13.52
N THR A 51 -8.41 9.15 14.29
CA THR A 51 -7.11 8.81 13.69
C THR A 51 -7.13 7.34 13.34
N VAL A 52 -6.82 7.02 12.07
CA VAL A 52 -6.72 5.65 11.59
C VAL A 52 -5.27 5.30 11.32
N HIS A 53 -4.78 4.30 12.04
CA HIS A 53 -3.48 3.69 11.81
C HIS A 53 -3.68 2.46 10.94
N LEU A 54 -3.04 2.43 9.78
CA LEU A 54 -3.05 1.29 8.88
C LEU A 54 -1.89 0.39 9.26
N VAL A 55 -2.18 -0.86 9.59
CA VAL A 55 -1.16 -1.88 9.78
C VAL A 55 -0.86 -2.49 8.41
N GLN A 56 0.41 -2.63 8.09
CA GLN A 56 0.85 -3.29 6.87
C GLN A 56 2.02 -4.22 7.19
N PRO A 57 2.24 -5.30 6.42
CA PRO A 57 3.43 -6.12 6.59
C PRO A 57 4.70 -5.30 6.43
N ALA A 58 5.71 -5.57 7.25
CA ALA A 58 7.02 -4.95 7.11
C ALA A 58 7.62 -5.26 5.72
N CYS A 59 8.28 -4.27 5.13
CA CYS A 59 9.10 -4.40 3.94
C CYS A 59 10.55 -4.07 4.28
N ALA A 60 11.50 -4.63 3.54
CA ALA A 60 12.91 -4.33 3.70
C ALA A 60 13.23 -2.93 3.17
N SER A 61 12.74 -2.59 1.98
CA SER A 61 13.01 -1.32 1.30
C SER A 61 11.97 -1.01 0.21
N THR A 62 12.20 0.07 -0.55
CA THR A 62 11.47 0.39 -1.78
C THR A 62 12.36 0.11 -3.00
N LEU A 63 11.76 -0.12 -4.17
CA LEU A 63 12.52 -0.28 -5.41
C LEU A 63 13.38 0.96 -5.71
N ASP A 64 12.89 2.16 -5.40
CA ASP A 64 13.65 3.41 -5.54
C ASP A 64 14.94 3.40 -4.68
N ALA A 65 14.84 2.99 -3.41
CA ALA A 65 16.01 2.87 -2.54
C ALA A 65 16.98 1.79 -3.04
N LEU A 66 16.45 0.65 -3.48
CA LEU A 66 17.25 -0.46 -4.00
C LEU A 66 18.06 -0.05 -5.24
N MET A 67 17.41 0.60 -6.22
CA MET A 67 18.06 1.06 -7.45
C MET A 67 19.14 2.13 -7.22
N LYS A 68 19.02 2.92 -6.16
CA LYS A 68 20.04 3.91 -5.78
C LYS A 68 21.30 3.29 -5.19
N SER A 69 21.17 2.11 -4.58
CA SER A 69 22.30 1.44 -3.94
C SER A 69 23.22 0.74 -4.95
N ASN A 70 22.64 0.02 -5.91
CA ASN A 70 23.37 -0.69 -6.96
C ASN A 70 22.46 -0.94 -8.18
N PRO A 71 23.01 -1.02 -9.40
CA PRO A 71 22.25 -1.50 -10.55
C PRO A 71 21.81 -2.94 -10.36
N LEU A 72 20.54 -3.21 -10.60
CA LEU A 72 19.96 -4.55 -10.47
C LEU A 72 20.31 -5.44 -11.67
N PRO A 73 20.54 -6.76 -11.48
CA PRO A 73 20.65 -7.69 -12.58
C PRO A 73 19.39 -7.69 -13.45
N GLU A 74 19.55 -7.84 -14.77
CA GLU A 74 18.43 -7.85 -15.72
C GLU A 74 17.35 -8.88 -15.36
N THR A 75 17.76 -10.06 -14.89
CA THR A 75 16.86 -11.12 -14.43
C THR A 75 16.00 -10.68 -13.24
N HIS A 76 16.56 -9.89 -12.32
CA HIS A 76 15.83 -9.35 -11.17
C HIS A 76 14.85 -8.27 -11.62
N ILE A 77 15.26 -7.39 -12.54
CA ILE A 77 14.39 -6.35 -13.11
C ILE A 77 13.19 -6.99 -13.79
N HIS A 78 13.41 -8.01 -14.63
CA HIS A 78 12.34 -8.74 -15.29
C HIS A 78 11.39 -9.41 -14.29
N ALA A 79 11.94 -10.08 -13.27
CA ALA A 79 11.14 -10.69 -12.21
C ALA A 79 10.27 -9.66 -11.47
N ILE A 80 10.84 -8.51 -11.08
CA ILE A 80 10.11 -7.42 -10.42
C ILE A 80 8.99 -6.89 -11.33
N PHE A 81 9.27 -6.70 -12.62
CA PHE A 81 8.29 -6.24 -13.59
C PHE A 81 7.10 -7.22 -13.72
N CYS A 82 7.37 -8.52 -13.85
CA CYS A 82 6.31 -9.53 -13.90
C CYS A 82 5.43 -9.53 -12.64
N GLN A 83 6.06 -9.38 -11.47
CA GLN A 83 5.34 -9.32 -10.19
C GLN A 83 4.42 -8.10 -10.10
N ILE A 84 4.90 -6.93 -10.53
CA ILE A 84 4.09 -5.69 -10.59
C ILE A 84 2.95 -5.83 -11.62
N ALA A 85 3.22 -6.39 -12.80
CA ALA A 85 2.20 -6.60 -13.82
C ALA A 85 1.07 -7.50 -13.32
N HIS A 86 1.42 -8.59 -12.62
CA HIS A 86 0.44 -9.48 -12.00
C HIS A 86 -0.36 -8.79 -10.89
N ALA A 87 0.31 -7.98 -10.05
CA ALA A 87 -0.36 -7.17 -9.04
C ALA A 87 -1.39 -6.21 -9.66
N LEU A 88 -1.01 -5.50 -10.73
CA LEU A 88 -1.89 -4.57 -11.45
C LEU A 88 -3.06 -5.28 -12.12
N GLN A 89 -2.83 -6.43 -12.75
CA GLN A 89 -3.90 -7.24 -13.33
C GLN A 89 -4.98 -7.54 -12.28
N CYS A 90 -4.59 -8.01 -11.10
CA CYS A 90 -5.55 -8.35 -10.05
C CYS A 90 -6.25 -7.15 -9.41
N VAL A 91 -5.65 -5.96 -9.45
CA VAL A 91 -6.31 -4.70 -9.06
C VAL A 91 -7.35 -4.30 -10.11
N HIS A 92 -7.00 -4.40 -11.40
CA HIS A 92 -7.90 -4.08 -12.50
C HIS A 92 -9.09 -5.04 -12.61
N GLU A 93 -8.90 -6.34 -12.36
CA GLU A 93 -9.98 -7.34 -12.26
C GLU A 93 -11.01 -7.02 -11.17
N GLN A 94 -10.63 -6.20 -10.18
CA GLN A 94 -11.51 -5.76 -9.10
C GLN A 94 -12.10 -4.35 -9.37
N TYR A 95 -11.91 -3.82 -10.59
CA TYR A 95 -12.34 -2.48 -10.99
C TYR A 95 -11.77 -1.37 -10.12
N PHE A 96 -10.51 -1.53 -9.72
CA PHE A 96 -9.72 -0.55 -9.02
C PHE A 96 -8.54 -0.11 -9.88
N PHE A 97 -8.01 1.07 -9.63
CA PHE A 97 -6.84 1.62 -10.32
C PHE A 97 -5.88 2.14 -9.26
N HIS A 98 -4.61 1.77 -9.37
CA HIS A 98 -3.58 2.18 -8.43
C HIS A 98 -3.27 3.69 -8.57
N GLY A 99 -3.36 4.24 -9.77
CA GLY A 99 -3.26 5.68 -10.02
C GLY A 99 -1.86 6.28 -9.96
N ALA A 100 -0.86 5.60 -9.39
CA ALA A 100 0.54 6.03 -9.39
C ALA A 100 1.53 4.87 -9.16
N VAL A 101 1.86 4.13 -10.22
CA VAL A 101 2.88 3.07 -10.18
C VAL A 101 4.27 3.70 -10.37
N LEU A 102 4.83 4.20 -9.27
CA LEU A 102 6.18 4.75 -9.21
C LEU A 102 7.11 3.75 -8.52
N THR A 103 8.42 3.89 -8.72
CA THR A 103 9.44 3.05 -8.04
C THR A 103 9.35 3.13 -6.52
N ALA A 104 8.96 4.28 -5.96
CA ALA A 104 8.73 4.45 -4.52
C ALA A 104 7.48 3.70 -4.01
N SER A 105 6.53 3.39 -4.89
CA SER A 105 5.29 2.66 -4.58
C SER A 105 5.47 1.13 -4.65
N VAL A 106 6.64 0.67 -5.09
CA VAL A 106 7.00 -0.76 -5.15
C VAL A 106 7.84 -1.08 -3.93
N LEU A 107 7.28 -1.89 -3.03
CA LEU A 107 7.95 -2.35 -1.83
C LEU A 107 8.68 -3.66 -2.08
N MET A 108 9.88 -3.76 -1.55
CA MET A 108 10.70 -4.95 -1.60
C MET A 108 10.55 -5.69 -0.27
N ARG A 109 9.90 -6.86 -0.28
CA ARG A 109 9.90 -7.76 0.88
C ARG A 109 11.19 -8.54 1.01
N ASP A 110 11.79 -8.82 -0.13
CA ASP A 110 13.12 -9.38 -0.27
C ASP A 110 13.78 -8.72 -1.48
N GLU A 111 14.97 -8.18 -1.30
CA GLU A 111 15.74 -7.52 -2.37
C GLU A 111 16.34 -8.53 -3.36
N GLY A 112 16.26 -9.81 -3.03
CA GLY A 112 16.91 -10.88 -3.75
C GLY A 112 18.39 -10.97 -3.40
N SER A 113 18.98 -12.11 -3.72
CA SER A 113 20.41 -12.37 -3.61
C SER A 113 20.89 -13.11 -4.86
N ALA A 114 22.18 -13.45 -4.93
CA ALA A 114 22.70 -14.27 -6.01
C ALA A 114 21.95 -15.60 -6.20
N THR A 115 21.27 -16.11 -5.16
CA THR A 115 20.56 -17.40 -5.17
C THR A 115 19.05 -17.27 -4.98
N ARG A 116 18.53 -16.06 -4.77
CA ARG A 116 17.11 -15.82 -4.45
C ARG A 116 16.54 -14.68 -5.29
N MET A 117 15.41 -14.96 -5.93
CA MET A 117 14.69 -13.94 -6.69
C MET A 117 14.11 -12.87 -5.76
N PRO A 118 14.12 -11.59 -6.20
CA PRO A 118 13.50 -10.51 -5.45
C PRO A 118 11.99 -10.74 -5.31
N HIS A 119 11.42 -10.24 -4.23
CA HIS A 119 9.98 -10.25 -4.00
C HIS A 119 9.46 -8.82 -3.85
N ALA A 120 8.96 -8.30 -4.97
CA ALA A 120 8.31 -7.01 -5.10
C ALA A 120 6.81 -7.12 -4.84
N VAL A 121 6.30 -6.08 -4.17
CA VAL A 121 4.90 -5.93 -3.80
C VAL A 121 4.49 -4.50 -4.09
N LEU A 122 3.35 -4.33 -4.78
CA LEU A 122 2.78 -3.02 -5.02
C LEU A 122 2.02 -2.56 -3.77
N ASP A 123 2.36 -1.38 -3.25
CA ASP A 123 1.62 -0.79 -2.13
C ASP A 123 0.17 -0.53 -2.55
N HIS A 124 -0.78 -0.89 -1.70
CA HIS A 124 -2.20 -0.90 -2.05
C HIS A 124 -2.86 0.48 -1.95
N ILE A 125 -2.12 1.51 -1.50
CA ILE A 125 -2.70 2.76 -1.02
C ILE A 125 -2.37 3.95 -1.94
N HIS A 126 -2.69 3.81 -3.22
CA HIS A 126 -2.96 4.97 -4.05
C HIS A 126 -4.37 4.90 -4.61
N ALA A 127 -5.02 6.06 -4.51
CA ALA A 127 -6.46 6.20 -4.50
C ALA A 127 -7.09 5.61 -5.75
N CYS A 128 -8.00 4.65 -5.52
CA CYS A 128 -9.00 4.24 -6.47
C CYS A 128 -9.91 5.43 -6.81
N LYS A 129 -9.48 6.27 -7.75
CA LYS A 129 -10.38 7.16 -8.46
C LYS A 129 -10.96 6.38 -9.63
N ARG A 130 -12.29 6.35 -9.71
CA ARG A 130 -12.99 6.12 -10.98
C ARG A 130 -12.90 7.40 -11.81
#